data_AF-A0A3S4LM12-F1
#
_entry.id   AF-A0A3S4LM12-F1
#
_cell.length_a   1.000
_cell.length_b   1.000
_cell.length_c   1.000
_cell.angle_alpha   90.00
_cell.angle_beta   90.00
_cell.angle_gamma   90.00
#
_symmetry.space_group_name_H-M   'P 1'
#
loop_
_entity.id
_entity.type
_entity.pdbx_description
1 polymer ?
#
loop_
_entity_poly.entity_id
_entity_poly.type
_entity_poly.pdbx_seq_one_letter_code
_entity_poly.pdbx_strand_id
1 'polypeptide(L)' 'MSTSESLSFNPVDNERLARLCGPLDENLKQVETGLDVAIQRRGEAFRVQGPAASWRWRR' A
#
# COMPACT_ATOMS: atom_id res chain seq x y z
N MET A 1 -5.73 -16.72 -7.17
CA MET A 1 -6.84 -16.03 -6.47
C MET A 1 -6.28 -14.72 -5.94
N SER A 2 -6.87 -13.59 -6.33
CA SER A 2 -6.47 -12.26 -5.87
C SER A 2 -7.21 -11.92 -4.57
N THR A 3 -6.50 -11.43 -3.57
CA THR A 3 -7.03 -11.03 -2.25
C THR A 3 -6.94 -9.52 -2.10
N SER A 4 -7.86 -8.93 -1.34
CA SER A 4 -7.82 -7.50 -0.99
C SER A 4 -7.67 -7.32 0.51
N GLU A 5 -6.74 -6.47 0.92
CA GLU A 5 -6.58 -6.02 2.31
C GLU A 5 -6.76 -4.50 2.38
N SER A 6 -7.29 -4.01 3.50
CA SER A 6 -7.47 -2.57 3.75
C SER A 6 -6.74 -2.17 5.02
N LEU A 7 -5.90 -1.14 4.93
CA LEU A 7 -5.11 -0.60 6.04
C LEU A 7 -5.33 0.91 6.15
N SER A 8 -5.26 1.46 7.36
CA SER A 8 -5.29 2.90 7.58
C SER A 8 -4.33 3.32 8.68
N PHE A 9 -3.83 4.56 8.61
CA PHE A 9 -3.07 5.14 9.71
C PHE A 9 -4.02 5.61 10.81
N ASN A 10 -3.82 5.10 12.02
CA ASN A 10 -4.52 5.57 13.20
C ASN A 10 -3.54 5.70 14.38
N PRO A 11 -3.25 6.93 14.87
CA PRO A 11 -3.79 8.22 14.40
C PRO A 11 -3.26 8.63 13.01
N VAL A 12 -3.94 9.59 12.38
CA VAL A 12 -3.49 10.16 11.11
C VAL A 12 -2.23 11.00 11.33
N ASP A 13 -1.16 10.66 10.60
CA ASP A 13 0.11 11.39 10.59
C ASP A 13 0.49 11.75 9.15
N ASN A 14 0.26 13.01 8.79
CA ASN A 14 0.45 13.49 7.43
C ASN A 14 1.92 13.49 6.98
N GLU A 15 2.88 13.64 7.90
CA GLU A 15 4.29 13.56 7.52
C GLU A 15 4.67 12.13 7.16
N ARG A 16 4.22 11.14 7.94
CA ARG A 16 4.44 9.72 7.62
C ARG A 16 3.74 9.34 6.32
N LEU A 17 2.51 9.81 6.11
CA LEU A 17 1.78 9.59 4.85
C LEU A 17 2.54 10.16 3.65
N ALA A 18 3.05 11.39 3.75
CA ALA A 18 3.84 12.02 2.69
C ALA A 18 5.14 11.23 2.40
N ARG A 19 5.86 10.81 3.45
CA ARG A 19 7.06 9.97 3.31
C ARG A 19 6.75 8.61 2.69
N LEU A 20 5.64 7.97 3.06
CA LEU A 20 5.21 6.68 2.50
C LEU A 20 4.85 6.79 1.03
N CYS A 21 4.09 7.82 0.64
CA CYS A 21 3.60 7.93 -0.74
C CYS A 21 4.69 8.43 -1.69
N GLY A 22 5.54 9.34 -1.23
CA GLY A 22 6.49 10.05 -2.08
C GLY A 22 5.81 11.00 -3.07
N PRO A 23 6.60 11.76 -3.85
CA PRO A 23 6.12 12.56 -4.97
C PRO A 23 5.23 11.75 -5.92
N LEU A 24 4.00 12.22 -6.17
CA LEU A 24 3.06 11.60 -7.13
C LEU A 24 2.83 10.08 -6.89
N ASP A 25 2.83 9.66 -5.63
CA ASP A 25 2.67 8.27 -5.18
C ASP A 25 3.75 7.32 -5.74
N GLU A 26 4.95 7.82 -6.08
CA GLU A 26 6.03 7.02 -6.69
C GLU A 26 6.46 5.81 -5.85
N ASN A 27 6.48 5.94 -4.53
CA ASN A 27 6.85 4.86 -3.62
C ASN A 27 5.81 3.74 -3.67
N LEU A 28 4.52 4.10 -3.76
CA LEU A 28 3.45 3.10 -3.90
C LEU A 28 3.59 2.34 -5.22
N LYS A 29 3.89 3.03 -6.32
CA LYS A 29 4.13 2.39 -7.63
C LYS A 29 5.31 1.42 -7.64
N GLN A 30 6.38 1.76 -6.91
CA GLN A 30 7.52 0.87 -6.73
C GLN A 30 7.13 -0.40 -5.97
N VAL A 31 6.31 -0.27 -4.91
CA VAL A 31 5.78 -1.42 -4.16
C VAL A 31 4.83 -2.27 -5.00
N GLU A 32 3.92 -1.63 -5.75
CA GLU A 32 3.03 -2.30 -6.71
C GLU A 32 3.82 -3.16 -7.69
N THR A 33 4.86 -2.59 -8.30
CA THR A 33 5.73 -3.29 -9.26
C THR A 33 6.52 -4.41 -8.60
N GLY A 34 7.10 -4.17 -7.42
CA GLY A 34 7.95 -5.14 -6.72
C GLY A 34 7.19 -6.34 -6.17
N LEU A 35 5.91 -6.18 -5.85
CA LEU A 35 5.07 -7.23 -5.27
C LEU A 35 3.98 -7.74 -6.24
N ASP A 36 3.91 -7.25 -7.47
CA ASP A 36 2.83 -7.56 -8.42
C ASP A 36 1.44 -7.38 -7.78
N VAL A 37 1.24 -6.21 -7.16
CA VAL A 37 -0.01 -5.80 -6.49
C VAL A 37 -0.49 -4.44 -7.01
N ALA A 38 -1.76 -4.12 -6.78
CA ALA A 38 -2.33 -2.78 -6.96
C ALA A 38 -2.64 -2.16 -5.59
N ILE A 39 -2.31 -0.88 -5.42
CA ILE A 39 -2.52 -0.10 -4.21
C ILE A 39 -3.40 1.12 -4.55
N GLN A 40 -4.56 1.19 -3.92
CA GLN A 40 -5.44 2.36 -4.00
C GLN A 40 -5.35 3.16 -2.70
N ARG A 41 -5.05 4.46 -2.81
CA ARG A 41 -5.01 5.37 -1.66
C ARG A 41 -6.18 6.35 -1.67
N ARG A 42 -6.79 6.58 -0.50
CA ARG A 42 -7.76 7.65 -0.24
C ARG A 42 -7.48 8.25 1.14
N GLY A 43 -6.79 9.39 1.17
CA GLY A 43 -6.35 10.00 2.43
C GLY A 43 -5.35 9.11 3.16
N GLU A 44 -5.69 8.73 4.39
CA GLU A 44 -4.98 7.83 5.27
C GLU A 44 -5.29 6.34 5.03
N ALA A 45 -6.30 6.03 4.21
CA ALA A 45 -6.74 4.67 3.92
C ALA A 45 -6.08 4.13 2.64
N PHE A 46 -5.66 2.88 2.71
CA PHE A 46 -4.99 2.13 1.67
C PHE A 46 -5.73 0.82 1.44
N ARG A 47 -5.90 0.44 0.17
CA ARG A 47 -6.40 -0.86 -0.22
C ARG A 47 -5.38 -1.53 -1.12
N VAL A 48 -4.90 -2.70 -0.71
CA VAL A 48 -3.94 -3.50 -1.47
C VAL A 48 -4.68 -4.68 -2.08
N GLN A 49 -4.47 -4.93 -3.36
CA GLN A 49 -5.09 -6.00 -4.12
C GLN A 49 -4.04 -6.76 -4.91
N GLY A 50 -4.01 -8.09 -4.79
CA GLY A 50 -3.07 -8.89 -5.54
C GLY A 50 -3.00 -10.34 -5.07
N PRO A 51 -2.05 -11.12 -5.58
CA PRO A 51 -1.86 -12.51 -5.18
C PRO A 51 -1.59 -12.62 -3.68
N ALA A 52 -2.31 -13.51 -2.97
CA ALA A 52 -2.10 -13.71 -1.53
C ALA A 52 -0.64 -14.10 -1.15
N ALA A 53 0.13 -14.58 -2.12
CA ALA A 53 1.53 -14.96 -1.94
C ALA A 53 2.51 -13.78 -1.93
N SER A 54 2.14 -12.62 -2.50
CA SER A 54 3.10 -11.53 -2.73
C SER A 54 3.25 -10.57 -1.57
N TRP A 55 2.19 -10.29 -0.81
CA TRP A 55 2.27 -9.41 0.37
C TRP A 55 2.41 -10.18 1.70
N ARG A 56 2.20 -11.50 1.67
CA ARG A 56 2.32 -12.36 2.86
C ARG A 56 3.77 -12.72 3.11
N TRP A 57 4.56 -11.78 3.64
CA TRP A 57 5.85 -12.08 4.24
C TRP A 57 5.63 -13.11 5.36
N ARG A 58 6.01 -14.37 5.11
CA ARG A 58 6.05 -15.39 6.16
C ARG A 58 7.16 -14.97 7.13
N ARG A 59 6.72 -14.47 8.29
CA ARG A 59 7.44 -14.23 9.56
C ARG A 59 8.95 -14.12 9.52
#